data_AF-A0A917M805-F1
#
_entry.id   AF-A0A917M805-F1
#
_cell.length_a   1.000
_cell.length_b   1.000
_cell.length_c   1.000
_cell.angle_alpha   90.00
_cell.angle_beta   90.00
_cell.angle_gamma   90.00
#
_symmetry.space_group_name_H-M   'P 1'
#
loop_
_entity.id
_entity.type
_entity.pdbx_description
1 polymer ?
#
loop_
_entity_poly.entity_id
_entity_poly.type
_entity_poly.pdbx_seq_one_letter_code
_entity_poly.pdbx_strand_id
1 'polypeptide(L)'
;MVLGIVFVLAFPITLNQFIFDNNSGKSNDPPAEESYNSNSDQSDRDKDKLLWGVDSASQTDEDLYQCVKSNFGDPEVWGRYLADKEGVSEGLDCDETVYLHDKDVKVPVIYNHFTVATGYDNGAEEAEQAIDYAVELGVPEGVALFRDIEPNSPVNFRVGNMH
;
A
#
# COMPACT_ATOMS: atom_id res chain seq x y z
N MET A 1 44.49 -9.16 -21.42
CA MET A 1 43.21 -9.20 -22.14
C MET A 1 42.53 -10.53 -21.80
N VAL A 2 41.59 -10.51 -20.86
CA VAL A 2 40.74 -11.66 -20.53
C VAL A 2 39.31 -11.15 -20.65
N LEU A 3 38.61 -11.60 -21.70
CA LEU A 3 37.19 -11.33 -21.88
C LEU A 3 36.42 -12.18 -20.86
N GLY A 4 35.75 -11.54 -19.90
CA GLY A 4 34.75 -12.19 -19.06
C GLY A 4 33.41 -12.23 -19.79
N ILE A 5 32.92 -13.43 -20.08
CA ILE A 5 31.59 -13.67 -20.64
C ILE A 5 30.59 -13.72 -19.48
N VAL A 6 29.57 -12.86 -19.52
CA VAL A 6 28.43 -12.91 -18.60
C VAL A 6 27.35 -13.79 -19.22
N PHE A 7 26.95 -14.86 -18.53
CA PHE A 7 25.78 -15.66 -18.90
C PHE A 7 24.56 -15.12 -18.13
N VAL A 8 23.57 -14.59 -18.86
CA VAL A 8 22.24 -14.28 -18.31
C VAL A 8 21.36 -15.50 -18.59
N LEU A 9 21.00 -16.25 -17.54
CA LEU A 9 20.02 -17.32 -17.61
C LEU A 9 18.63 -16.71 -17.39
N ALA A 10 17.87 -16.53 -18.47
CA ALA A 10 16.45 -16.21 -18.39
C ALA A 10 15.65 -17.50 -18.18
N PHE A 11 15.05 -17.66 -17.00
CA PHE A 11 14.07 -18.72 -16.75
C PHE A 11 12.65 -18.16 -17.00
N PRO A 12 11.83 -18.78 -17.86
CA PRO A 12 10.43 -18.41 -17.98
C PRO A 12 9.69 -18.87 -16.72
N ILE A 13 9.22 -17.91 -15.91
CA ILE A 13 8.31 -18.19 -14.80
C ILE A 13 6.97 -18.58 -15.41
N THR A 14 6.70 -19.87 -15.48
CA THR A 14 5.34 -20.36 -15.73
C THR A 14 4.61 -20.35 -14.39
N LEU A 15 3.61 -19.48 -14.29
CA LEU A 15 2.75 -19.37 -13.12
C LEU A 15 1.85 -20.61 -13.07
N ASN A 16 2.26 -21.61 -12.29
CA ASN A 16 1.47 -22.80 -12.06
C ASN A 16 0.33 -22.43 -11.08
N GLN A 17 -0.92 -22.41 -11.58
CA GLN A 17 -2.09 -22.21 -10.73
C GLN A 17 -2.28 -23.43 -9.82
N PHE A 18 -2.12 -23.23 -8.51
CA PHE A 18 -2.62 -24.16 -7.51
C PHE A 18 -4.08 -23.83 -7.22
N ILE A 19 -4.98 -24.64 -7.78
CA ILE A 19 -6.39 -24.71 -7.38
C ILE A 19 -6.46 -25.67 -6.19
N PHE A 20 -6.93 -25.17 -5.04
CA PHE A 20 -7.42 -26.03 -3.97
C PHE A 20 -8.79 -26.54 -4.37
N ASP A 21 -8.95 -27.86 -4.47
CA ASP A 21 -10.28 -28.46 -4.45
C ASP A 21 -10.22 -29.75 -3.64
N ASN A 22 -11.04 -29.82 -2.57
CA ASN A 22 -11.41 -31.07 -1.96
C ASN A 22 -12.74 -30.92 -1.21
N ASN A 23 -13.86 -31.08 -1.91
CA ASN A 23 -14.96 -31.82 -1.33
C ASN A 23 -15.74 -32.61 -2.39
N SER A 24 -15.99 -33.87 -2.05
CA SER A 24 -16.43 -34.95 -2.90
C SER A 24 -17.91 -34.85 -3.33
N GLY A 25 -18.23 -35.14 -4.60
CA GLY A 25 -19.56 -35.64 -4.95
C GLY A 25 -20.09 -35.37 -6.37
N LYS A 26 -19.76 -36.27 -7.30
CA LYS A 26 -20.57 -36.79 -8.45
C LYS A 26 -21.19 -35.86 -9.53
N SER A 27 -20.91 -36.34 -10.76
CA SER A 27 -21.68 -36.36 -12.02
C SER A 27 -21.72 -35.12 -12.94
N ASN A 28 -20.90 -35.21 -14.00
CA ASN A 28 -21.24 -35.22 -15.44
C ASN A 28 -22.42 -34.35 -15.92
N ASP A 29 -22.10 -33.15 -16.42
CA ASP A 29 -22.38 -32.65 -17.78
C ASP A 29 -21.83 -31.21 -17.89
N PRO A 30 -21.23 -30.79 -19.02
CA PRO A 30 -20.79 -29.39 -19.18
C PRO A 30 -22.01 -28.48 -19.38
N PRO A 31 -22.22 -27.43 -18.56
CA PRO A 31 -23.25 -26.45 -18.85
C PRO A 31 -22.79 -25.55 -20.01
N ALA A 32 -23.71 -25.32 -20.95
CA ALA A 32 -23.57 -24.47 -22.11
C ALA A 32 -23.10 -23.04 -21.75
N GLU A 33 -22.33 -22.43 -22.65
CA GLU A 33 -21.90 -21.04 -22.53
C GLU A 33 -23.10 -20.10 -22.55
N GLU A 34 -23.43 -19.52 -21.38
CA GLU A 34 -24.28 -18.34 -21.33
C GLU A 34 -23.45 -17.12 -21.70
N SER A 35 -23.67 -16.61 -22.91
CA SER A 35 -23.20 -15.30 -23.33
C SER A 35 -23.81 -14.23 -22.43
N TYR A 36 -23.01 -13.65 -21.53
CA TYR A 36 -23.39 -12.45 -20.80
C TYR A 36 -23.46 -11.27 -21.77
N ASN A 37 -24.65 -11.02 -22.30
CA ASN A 37 -24.96 -9.85 -23.08
C ASN A 37 -25.23 -8.68 -22.13
N SER A 38 -24.18 -8.01 -21.66
CA SER A 38 -24.32 -6.76 -20.91
C SER A 38 -24.42 -5.58 -21.86
N ASN A 39 -25.59 -5.41 -22.47
CA ASN A 39 -26.02 -4.08 -22.88
C ASN A 39 -26.42 -3.31 -21.62
N SER A 40 -25.46 -2.64 -21.01
CA SER A 40 -25.73 -1.62 -20.00
C SER A 40 -25.21 -0.29 -20.49
N ASP A 41 -26.15 0.62 -20.63
CA ASP A 41 -26.02 1.97 -21.14
C ASP A 41 -24.76 2.71 -20.67
N GLN A 42 -24.17 3.37 -21.66
CA GLN A 42 -23.14 4.38 -21.56
C GLN A 42 -23.69 5.60 -20.80
N SER A 43 -23.44 5.66 -19.49
CA SER A 43 -23.52 6.91 -18.73
C SER A 43 -22.28 7.02 -17.85
N ASP A 44 -21.49 8.06 -18.08
CA ASP A 44 -20.27 8.49 -17.40
C ASP A 44 -20.27 8.27 -15.88
N ARG A 45 -19.93 7.04 -15.45
CA ARG A 45 -19.31 6.82 -14.15
C ARG A 45 -17.83 6.82 -14.44
N ASP A 46 -17.11 7.80 -13.88
CA ASP A 46 -15.65 7.74 -13.78
C ASP A 46 -15.27 6.30 -13.46
N LYS A 47 -14.63 5.62 -14.41
CA LYS A 47 -14.09 4.29 -14.17
C LYS A 47 -13.12 4.47 -13.01
N ASP A 48 -13.29 3.71 -11.94
CA ASP A 48 -12.36 3.68 -10.81
C ASP A 48 -10.93 3.58 -11.37
N LYS A 49 -10.20 4.69 -11.36
CA LYS A 49 -8.84 4.74 -11.90
C LYS A 49 -7.98 3.94 -10.93
N LEU A 50 -7.55 2.76 -11.36
CA LEU A 50 -6.58 1.98 -10.62
C LEU A 50 -5.24 2.72 -10.65
N LEU A 51 -4.76 3.12 -9.46
CA LEU A 51 -3.46 3.73 -9.27
C LEU A 51 -2.46 2.66 -8.83
N TRP A 52 -1.27 2.67 -9.42
CA TRP A 52 -0.16 1.85 -8.96
C TRP A 52 0.82 2.69 -8.12
N GLY A 53 1.44 2.09 -7.12
CA GLY A 53 2.37 2.78 -6.24
C GLY A 53 3.14 1.84 -5.34
N VAL A 54 3.98 2.45 -4.50
CA VAL A 54 4.86 1.78 -3.54
C VAL A 54 4.79 2.47 -2.19
N ASP A 55 5.44 1.92 -1.17
CA ASP A 55 5.78 2.59 0.08
C ASP A 55 7.25 2.31 0.41
N SER A 56 7.84 3.16 1.25
CA SER A 56 9.21 2.94 1.74
C SER A 56 9.35 3.34 3.20
N ALA A 57 10.12 2.55 3.94
CA ALA A 57 10.54 2.89 5.31
C ALA A 57 11.61 3.98 5.32
N SER A 58 12.52 3.98 4.34
CA SER A 58 13.56 5.01 4.17
C SER A 58 13.06 6.20 3.34
N GLN A 59 13.77 7.32 3.43
CA GLN A 59 13.57 8.50 2.61
C GLN A 59 13.63 8.15 1.10
N THR A 60 12.73 8.77 0.34
CA THR A 60 12.67 8.66 -1.11
C THR A 60 13.55 9.70 -1.77
N ASP A 61 14.83 9.37 -1.91
CA ASP A 61 15.76 10.15 -2.71
C ASP A 61 15.65 9.82 -4.22
N GLU A 62 16.46 10.51 -5.02
CA GLU A 62 16.52 10.28 -6.47
C GLU A 62 16.92 8.84 -6.81
N ASP A 63 17.86 8.25 -6.07
CA ASP A 63 18.38 6.91 -6.35
C ASP A 63 17.29 5.86 -6.11
N LEU A 64 16.55 5.94 -4.99
CA LEU A 64 15.44 5.03 -4.70
C LEU A 64 14.29 5.22 -5.69
N TYR A 65 13.91 6.46 -5.99
CA TYR A 65 12.87 6.75 -6.97
C TYR A 65 13.18 6.17 -8.35
N GLN A 66 14.40 6.40 -8.86
CA GLN A 66 14.82 5.87 -10.15
C GLN A 66 14.97 4.35 -10.15
N CYS A 67 15.38 3.76 -9.02
CA CYS A 67 15.40 2.32 -8.84
C CYS A 67 13.98 1.74 -9.00
N VAL A 68 12.98 2.33 -8.35
CA VAL A 68 11.59 1.89 -8.47
C VAL A 68 11.09 2.03 -9.90
N LYS A 69 11.27 3.23 -10.48
CA LYS A 69 10.89 3.53 -11.86
C LYS A 69 11.46 2.54 -12.87
N SER A 70 12.75 2.24 -12.76
CA SER A 70 13.46 1.41 -13.74
C SER A 70 13.13 -0.08 -13.64
N ASN A 71 12.76 -0.56 -12.45
CA ASN A 71 12.55 -1.99 -12.19
C ASN A 71 11.08 -2.39 -12.09
N PHE A 72 10.19 -1.49 -11.65
CA PHE A 72 8.80 -1.81 -11.33
C PHE A 72 7.78 -0.95 -12.08
N GLY A 73 8.18 0.23 -12.57
CA GLY A 73 7.32 1.16 -13.31
C GLY A 73 7.17 2.50 -12.61
N ASP A 74 6.46 3.44 -13.27
CA ASP A 74 6.25 4.79 -12.74
C ASP A 74 5.17 4.81 -11.65
N PRO A 75 5.51 5.12 -10.38
CA PRO A 75 4.55 5.14 -9.29
C PRO A 75 3.69 6.41 -9.34
N GLU A 76 2.38 6.26 -9.21
CA GLU A 76 1.45 7.38 -9.03
C GLU A 76 1.22 7.69 -7.53
N VAL A 77 1.64 6.78 -6.66
CA VAL A 77 1.46 6.84 -5.21
C VAL A 77 2.74 6.37 -4.53
N TRP A 78 3.17 7.07 -3.48
CA TRP A 78 4.28 6.69 -2.63
C TRP A 78 3.93 6.86 -1.14
N GLY A 79 3.73 5.76 -0.43
CA GLY A 79 3.42 5.76 1.00
C GLY A 79 4.64 6.13 1.85
N ARG A 80 4.50 7.10 2.76
CA ARG A 80 5.58 7.59 3.62
C ARG A 80 5.14 7.79 5.06
N TYR A 81 6.08 7.63 6.00
CA TYR A 81 5.79 7.69 7.44
C TYR A 81 5.78 9.13 7.94
N LEU A 82 4.88 9.47 8.86
CA LEU A 82 4.77 10.83 9.40
C LEU A 82 5.99 11.28 10.22
N ALA A 83 6.71 10.34 10.84
CA ALA A 83 7.80 10.66 11.75
C ALA A 83 8.81 9.51 11.87
N ASP A 84 10.04 9.85 12.27
CA ASP A 84 11.12 8.89 12.52
C ASP A 84 10.77 7.90 13.63
N LYS A 85 10.91 6.61 13.37
CA LYS A 85 10.84 5.56 14.38
C LYS A 85 12.14 4.78 14.35
N GLU A 86 12.93 4.91 15.41
CA GLU A 86 14.31 4.39 15.48
C GLU A 86 14.38 2.91 15.07
N GLY A 87 15.20 2.63 14.05
CA GLY A 87 15.41 1.29 13.52
C GLY A 87 14.23 0.70 12.74
N VAL A 88 13.18 1.49 12.48
CA VAL A 88 11.95 1.04 11.78
C VAL A 88 11.66 1.88 10.54
N SER A 89 11.57 3.20 10.68
CA SER A 89 11.20 4.10 9.58
C SER A 89 11.82 5.48 9.74
N GLU A 90 12.11 6.13 8.61
CA GLU A 90 12.46 7.53 8.49
C GLU A 90 11.20 8.32 8.13
N GLY A 91 10.96 9.40 8.86
CA GLY A 91 9.84 10.31 8.66
C GLY A 91 9.96 11.06 7.34
N LEU A 92 8.81 11.37 6.77
CA LEU A 92 8.68 12.25 5.62
C LEU A 92 9.16 13.66 6.01
N ASP A 93 9.89 14.31 5.12
CA ASP A 93 10.29 15.70 5.26
C ASP A 93 9.75 16.58 4.12
N CYS A 94 9.93 17.89 4.26
CA CYS A 94 9.45 18.87 3.28
C CYS A 94 10.14 18.74 1.92
N ASP A 95 11.43 18.44 1.88
CA ASP A 95 12.21 18.35 0.64
C ASP A 95 11.79 17.09 -0.14
N GLU A 96 11.61 15.97 0.55
CA GLU A 96 11.06 14.72 0.00
C GLU A 96 9.63 14.93 -0.52
N THR A 97 8.78 15.64 0.22
CA THR A 97 7.40 15.93 -0.19
C THR A 97 7.36 16.75 -1.47
N VAL A 98 8.18 17.81 -1.57
CA VAL A 98 8.30 18.62 -2.79
C VAL A 98 8.82 17.76 -3.94
N TYR A 99 9.87 16.96 -3.69
CA TYR A 99 10.47 16.08 -4.68
C TYR A 99 9.48 15.08 -5.30
N LEU A 100 8.58 14.51 -4.50
CA LEU A 100 7.54 13.58 -4.95
C LEU A 100 6.40 14.30 -5.68
N HIS A 101 5.92 15.42 -5.15
CA HIS A 101 4.86 16.20 -5.80
C HIS A 101 5.30 16.79 -7.15
N ASP A 102 6.56 17.20 -7.31
CA ASP A 102 7.13 17.67 -8.58
C ASP A 102 7.12 16.58 -9.68
N LYS A 103 6.89 15.32 -9.30
CA LYS A 103 6.78 14.16 -10.20
C LYS A 103 5.34 13.65 -10.35
N ASP A 104 4.37 14.45 -9.90
CA ASP A 104 2.95 14.10 -9.87
C ASP A 104 2.61 12.84 -9.03
N VAL A 105 3.46 12.54 -8.02
CA VAL A 105 3.25 11.41 -7.11
C VAL A 105 2.41 11.83 -5.91
N LYS A 106 1.37 11.08 -5.59
CA LYS A 106 0.56 11.28 -4.38
C LYS A 106 1.24 10.64 -3.18
N VAL A 107 1.18 11.29 -2.02
CA VAL A 107 1.85 10.82 -0.79
C VAL A 107 0.82 10.48 0.30
N PRO A 108 0.33 9.24 0.39
CA PRO A 108 -0.38 8.76 1.57
C PRO A 108 0.57 8.75 2.77
N VAL A 109 0.14 9.35 3.87
CA VAL A 109 0.93 9.45 5.09
C VAL A 109 0.55 8.37 6.09
N ILE A 110 1.56 7.74 6.67
CA ILE A 110 1.46 6.54 7.49
C ILE A 110 1.91 6.84 8.92
N TYR A 111 1.10 6.46 9.91
CA TYR A 111 1.40 6.56 11.33
C TYR A 111 1.69 5.18 11.91
N ASN A 112 2.89 5.00 12.47
CA ASN A 112 3.36 3.75 13.08
C ASN A 112 3.91 3.95 14.52
N HIS A 113 3.66 5.10 15.15
CA HIS A 113 4.22 5.49 16.46
C HIS A 113 3.44 4.94 17.65
N PHE A 114 3.03 3.68 17.57
CA PHE A 114 2.31 3.00 18.64
C PHE A 114 2.87 1.61 18.92
N THR A 115 2.47 1.05 20.07
CA THR A 115 2.88 -0.29 20.52
C THR A 115 1.72 -1.25 20.74
N VAL A 116 0.49 -0.73 20.91
CA VAL A 116 -0.68 -1.54 21.25
C VAL A 116 -1.89 -1.09 20.42
N ALA A 117 -2.36 -1.96 19.52
CA ALA A 117 -3.51 -1.67 18.66
C ALA A 117 -4.89 -2.05 19.24
N THR A 118 -5.04 -1.91 20.56
CA THR A 118 -6.28 -2.29 21.26
C THR A 118 -6.80 -1.20 22.17
N GLY A 119 -8.13 -1.11 22.30
CA GLY A 119 -8.80 -0.18 23.19
C GLY A 119 -9.18 1.14 22.52
N TYR A 120 -10.37 1.65 22.86
CA TYR A 120 -10.87 2.92 22.33
C TYR A 120 -9.97 4.10 22.73
N ASP A 121 -9.61 4.20 24.01
CA ASP A 121 -8.81 5.33 24.53
C ASP A 121 -7.43 5.38 23.87
N ASN A 122 -6.74 4.25 23.74
CA ASN A 122 -5.47 4.18 23.01
C ASN A 122 -5.63 4.62 21.55
N GLY A 123 -6.67 4.15 20.85
CA GLY A 123 -6.92 4.54 19.47
C GLY A 123 -7.21 6.04 19.32
N ALA A 124 -7.91 6.65 20.27
CA ALA A 124 -8.16 8.08 20.30
C ALA A 124 -6.86 8.89 20.56
N GLU A 125 -6.07 8.48 21.56
CA GLU A 125 -4.78 9.11 21.88
C GLU A 125 -3.79 9.03 20.72
N GLU A 126 -3.73 7.88 20.04
CA GLU A 126 -2.88 7.68 18.86
C GLU A 126 -3.35 8.51 17.66
N ALA A 127 -4.67 8.69 17.48
CA ALA A 127 -5.20 9.53 16.42
C ALA A 127 -4.83 11.00 16.64
N GLU A 128 -4.94 11.51 17.88
CA GLU A 128 -4.50 12.87 18.23
C GLU A 128 -2.99 13.04 18.00
N GLN A 129 -2.16 12.07 18.39
CA GLN A 129 -0.72 12.11 18.11
C GLN A 129 -0.42 12.11 16.60
N ALA A 130 -1.12 11.30 15.81
CA ALA A 130 -0.97 11.30 14.36
C ALA A 130 -1.35 12.65 13.74
N ILE A 131 -2.39 13.31 14.27
CA ILE A 131 -2.78 14.66 13.86
C ILE A 131 -1.68 15.67 14.21
N ASP A 132 -1.10 15.61 15.42
CA ASP A 132 -0.02 16.52 15.83
C ASP A 132 1.19 16.41 14.90
N TYR A 133 1.63 15.19 14.57
CA TYR A 133 2.71 14.97 13.58
C TYR A 133 2.34 15.49 12.19
N ALA A 134 1.11 15.25 11.74
CA ALA A 134 0.64 15.71 10.44
C ALA A 134 0.63 17.25 10.37
N VAL A 135 0.21 17.94 11.44
CA VAL A 135 0.24 19.40 11.55
C VAL A 135 1.67 19.93 11.55
N GLU A 136 2.58 19.31 12.29
CA GLU A 136 4.00 19.69 12.32
C GLU A 136 4.65 19.58 10.93
N LEU A 137 4.32 18.53 10.18
CA LEU A 137 4.79 18.30 8.81
C LEU A 137 4.08 19.18 7.76
N GLY A 138 3.00 19.88 8.14
CA GLY A 138 2.24 20.74 7.24
C GLY A 138 1.30 19.98 6.30
N VAL A 139 0.87 18.77 6.68
CA VAL A 139 -0.16 18.01 5.95
C VAL A 139 -1.49 18.78 5.97
N PRO A 140 -2.11 19.05 4.82
CA PRO A 140 -3.37 19.78 4.76
C PRO A 140 -4.54 19.06 5.46
N GLU A 141 -5.50 19.84 5.94
CA GLU A 141 -6.79 19.30 6.38
C GLU A 141 -7.50 18.54 5.24
N GLY A 142 -8.27 17.51 5.60
CA GLY A 142 -9.00 16.67 4.64
C GLY A 142 -8.16 15.58 3.98
N VAL A 143 -6.87 15.48 4.31
CA VAL A 143 -6.01 14.35 3.91
C VAL A 143 -6.16 13.19 4.89
N ALA A 144 -6.26 11.97 4.37
CA ALA A 144 -6.34 10.77 5.18
C ALA A 144 -4.99 10.42 5.82
N LEU A 145 -5.00 10.04 7.09
CA LEU A 145 -3.86 9.44 7.79
C LEU A 145 -4.08 7.93 7.91
N PHE A 146 -3.08 7.14 7.54
CA PHE A 146 -3.16 5.68 7.57
C PHE A 146 -2.44 5.13 8.79
N ARG A 147 -3.15 4.38 9.65
CA ARG A 147 -2.56 3.73 10.80
C ARG A 147 -1.98 2.37 10.39
N ASP A 148 -0.70 2.16 10.62
CA ASP A 148 0.03 0.95 10.21
C ASP A 148 -0.08 -0.18 11.25
N ILE A 149 -1.09 -1.03 11.10
CA ILE A 149 -1.34 -2.16 12.01
C ILE A 149 -0.78 -3.44 11.41
N GLU A 150 0.36 -3.88 11.93
CA GLU A 150 1.00 -5.13 11.54
C GLU A 150 0.13 -6.38 11.80
N PRO A 151 0.19 -7.44 10.97
CA PRO A 151 -0.65 -8.63 11.09
C PRO A 151 -0.61 -9.35 12.45
N ASN A 152 0.51 -9.25 13.16
CA ASN A 152 0.70 -9.90 14.46
C ASN A 152 0.27 -9.01 15.64
N SER A 153 -0.17 -7.78 15.37
CA SER A 153 -0.64 -6.86 16.40
C SER A 153 -2.01 -7.32 16.92
N PRO A 154 -2.23 -7.38 18.23
CA PRO A 154 -3.57 -7.60 18.77
C PRO A 154 -4.45 -6.40 18.38
N VAL A 155 -5.63 -6.68 17.82
CA VAL A 155 -6.65 -5.68 17.47
C VAL A 155 -7.96 -6.07 18.13
N ASN A 156 -8.68 -5.10 18.68
CA ASN A 156 -10.01 -5.34 19.23
C ASN A 156 -10.99 -4.23 18.84
N PHE A 157 -12.28 -4.54 18.99
CA PHE A 157 -13.39 -3.62 18.68
C PHE A 157 -14.11 -3.14 19.95
N ARG A 158 -13.58 -3.43 21.15
CA ARG A 158 -14.34 -3.20 22.39
C ARG A 158 -14.21 -1.77 22.88
N VAL A 159 -15.26 -1.00 22.60
CA VAL A 159 -15.75 0.05 23.51
C VAL A 159 -16.04 -0.63 24.84
N GLY A 160 -15.55 -0.06 25.95
CA GLY A 160 -15.69 -0.64 27.28
C GLY A 160 -17.14 -1.04 27.58
N ASN A 161 -17.31 -2.10 28.38
CA ASN A 161 -18.58 -2.34 29.04
C ASN A 161 -18.92 -1.08 29.83
N MET A 162 -19.94 -0.34 29.38
CA MET A 162 -20.67 0.58 30.24
C MET A 162 -21.31 -0.27 31.34
N HIS A 163 -20.65 -0.32 32.50
CA HIS A 163 -21.23 -0.73 33.77
C HIS A 163 -21.52 0.51 34.60
#